data_AF-A0A7D5P765-F1
#
_entry.id   AF-A0A7D5P765-F1
#
_cell.length_a   1.000
_cell.length_b   1.000
_cell.length_c   1.000
_cell.angle_alpha   90.00
_cell.angle_beta   90.00
_cell.angle_gamma   90.00
#
_symmetry.space_group_name_H-M   'P 1'
#
loop_
_entity.id
_entity.type
_entity.pdbx_description
1 polymer ?
#
loop_
_entity_poly.entity_id
_entity_poly.type
_entity_poly.pdbx_seq_one_letter_code
_entity_poly.pdbx_strand_id
1 'polypeptide(L)'
;MPETTRVRVTDGDVWVDGDHLTRGDEAEIPVSVYERIPGSFESIDDGAESASNEADADDGSATDDTAGDVEVDPHPEELTVDEIEERVAEVDSVAKLQRIRELEVESDDRTTALEVIDDRLDELEE
;
A
#
# COMPACT_ATOMS: atom_id res chain seq x y z
N MET A 1 18.80 26.40 -10.31
CA MET A 1 18.23 25.40 -9.38
C MET A 1 18.82 24.07 -9.81
N PRO A 2 19.37 23.24 -8.92
CA PRO A 2 19.81 21.90 -9.31
C PRO A 2 18.60 21.15 -9.87
N GLU A 3 18.79 20.41 -10.96
CA GLU A 3 17.76 19.52 -11.49
C GLU A 3 17.60 18.37 -10.50
N THR A 4 16.42 18.26 -9.91
CA THR A 4 16.05 17.21 -8.98
C THR A 4 15.05 16.28 -9.64
N THR A 5 15.10 15.01 -9.26
CA THR A 5 14.23 13.95 -9.78
C THR A 5 13.71 13.14 -8.59
N ARG A 6 12.43 12.79 -8.64
CA ARG A 6 11.82 11.93 -7.62
C ARG A 6 12.24 10.49 -7.90
N VAL A 7 12.77 9.84 -6.88
CA VAL A 7 13.28 8.48 -7.00
C VAL A 7 12.83 7.64 -5.82
N ARG A 8 12.77 6.34 -6.03
CA ARG A 8 12.61 5.34 -5.00
C ARG A 8 13.92 4.61 -4.75
N VAL A 9 14.28 4.40 -3.49
CA VAL A 9 15.43 3.56 -3.14
C VAL A 9 15.12 2.10 -3.42
N THR A 10 15.87 1.46 -4.30
CA THR A 10 15.68 0.05 -4.66
C THR A 10 16.68 -0.87 -3.99
N ASP A 11 17.86 -0.36 -3.60
CA ASP A 11 18.95 -1.16 -3.04
C ASP A 11 19.57 -0.51 -1.80
N GLY A 12 19.61 -1.31 -0.71
CA GLY A 12 20.28 -0.98 0.54
C GLY A 12 19.75 0.26 1.26
N ASP A 13 20.54 0.74 2.20
CA ASP A 13 20.34 2.01 2.89
C ASP A 13 21.29 3.07 2.29
N VAL A 14 20.74 4.21 1.89
CA VAL A 14 21.47 5.27 1.19
C VAL A 14 21.36 6.60 1.92
N TRP A 15 22.46 7.34 1.95
CA TRP A 15 22.52 8.64 2.61
C TRP A 15 22.54 9.74 1.56
N VAL A 16 21.51 10.59 1.57
CA VAL A 16 21.35 11.71 0.62
C VAL A 16 21.21 13.00 1.42
N ASP A 17 22.13 13.94 1.22
CA ASP A 17 22.17 15.25 1.90
C ASP A 17 22.09 15.23 3.45
N GLY A 18 22.39 14.08 4.07
CA GLY A 18 22.32 13.89 5.53
C GLY A 18 21.06 13.17 5.99
N ASP A 19 20.10 12.97 5.10
CA ASP A 19 18.93 12.11 5.30
C ASP A 19 19.28 10.66 4.98
N HIS A 20 18.78 9.77 5.83
CA HIS A 20 18.94 8.33 5.71
C HIS A 20 17.70 7.74 5.06
N LEU A 21 17.84 7.33 3.79
CA LEU A 21 16.76 6.73 3.02
C LEU A 21 16.98 5.22 3.00
N THR A 22 15.94 4.48 3.36
CA THR A 22 15.95 3.02 3.35
C THR A 22 15.29 2.50 2.08
N ARG A 23 15.50 1.23 1.75
CA ARG A 23 14.85 0.61 0.61
C ARG A 23 13.33 0.76 0.66
N GLY A 24 12.76 1.22 -0.44
CA GLY A 24 11.34 1.50 -0.60
C GLY A 24 10.97 2.95 -0.37
N ASP A 25 11.86 3.74 0.24
CA ASP A 25 11.64 5.16 0.54
C ASP A 25 11.71 6.02 -0.73
N GLU A 26 10.86 7.04 -0.78
CA GLU A 26 10.75 7.96 -1.91
C GLU A 26 11.31 9.32 -1.53
N ALA A 27 12.28 9.79 -2.31
CA ALA A 27 12.91 11.08 -2.08
C ALA A 27 13.12 11.83 -3.38
N GLU A 28 13.06 13.16 -3.30
CA GLU A 28 13.49 14.02 -4.39
C GLU A 28 14.99 14.27 -4.25
N ILE A 29 15.79 13.71 -5.16
CA ILE A 29 17.25 13.81 -5.12
C ILE A 29 17.77 14.57 -6.34
N PRO A 30 18.93 15.23 -6.26
CA PRO A 30 19.56 15.83 -7.43
C PRO A 30 19.88 14.75 -8.48
N VAL A 31 19.65 15.04 -9.77
CA VAL A 31 19.96 14.12 -10.88
C VAL A 31 21.43 13.67 -10.84
N SER A 32 22.34 14.55 -10.42
CA SER A 32 23.76 14.22 -10.24
C SER A 32 24.01 13.14 -9.18
N VAL A 33 23.13 12.99 -8.18
CA VAL A 33 23.19 11.92 -7.18
C VAL A 33 22.63 10.61 -7.74
N TYR A 34 21.54 10.69 -8.49
CA TYR A 34 20.95 9.55 -9.20
C TYR A 34 21.95 8.89 -10.15
N GLU A 35 22.65 9.68 -10.97
CA GLU A 35 23.68 9.19 -11.89
C GLU A 35 24.93 8.67 -11.16
N ARG A 36 25.21 9.17 -9.95
CA ARG A 36 26.40 8.79 -9.17
C ARG A 36 26.30 7.39 -8.58
N ILE A 37 25.10 6.94 -8.25
CA ILE A 37 24.87 5.64 -7.58
C ILE A 37 23.88 4.83 -8.43
N PRO A 38 24.35 4.28 -9.57
CA PRO A 38 23.48 3.56 -10.49
C PRO A 38 22.92 2.29 -9.85
N GLY A 39 21.62 2.08 -9.99
CA GLY A 39 20.93 0.88 -9.50
C GLY A 39 20.48 0.93 -8.04
N SER A 40 20.86 1.96 -7.28
CA SER A 40 20.32 2.20 -5.93
C SER A 40 18.99 2.95 -5.93
N PHE A 41 18.66 3.58 -7.06
CA PHE A 41 17.48 4.43 -7.20
C PHE A 41 16.72 4.06 -8.47
N GLU A 42 15.40 4.14 -8.42
CA GLU A 42 14.48 4.03 -9.55
C GLU A 42 13.74 5.36 -9.72
N SER A 43 13.84 5.99 -10.89
CA SER A 43 13.13 7.24 -11.17
C SER A 43 11.62 7.00 -11.21
N ILE A 44 10.90 7.71 -10.35
CA ILE A 44 9.44 7.76 -10.38
C ILE A 44 9.06 9.04 -11.12
N ASP A 45 8.62 8.90 -12.36
CA ASP A 45 8.15 10.02 -13.16
C ASP A 45 6.70 10.34 -12.78
N ASP A 46 6.52 11.39 -11.96
CA ASP A 46 5.23 11.86 -11.46
C ASP A 46 4.74 13.02 -12.37
N GLY A 47 4.33 12.69 -13.61
CA GLY A 47 3.99 13.71 -14.59
C GLY A 47 3.39 13.22 -15.91
N ALA A 48 2.08 13.02 -15.92
CA ALA A 48 1.17 13.22 -17.05
C ALA A 48 1.71 13.09 -18.51
N GLU A 49 1.21 12.06 -19.19
CA GLU A 49 0.97 11.97 -20.65
C GLU A 49 2.18 12.06 -21.60
N SER A 50 2.67 10.90 -22.02
CA SER A 50 3.15 10.70 -23.40
C SER A 50 2.38 9.56 -24.05
N ALA A 51 1.28 9.95 -24.69
CA ALA A 51 0.46 9.11 -25.55
C ALA A 51 1.31 8.42 -26.63
N SER A 52 1.21 7.09 -26.70
CA SER A 52 1.61 6.30 -27.85
C SER A 52 0.57 5.22 -28.15
N ASN A 53 -0.37 5.61 -29.02
CA ASN A 53 -0.92 4.82 -30.12
C ASN A 53 -2.07 3.82 -29.83
N GLU A 54 -3.23 4.23 -30.32
CA GLU A 54 -4.48 3.47 -30.49
C GLU A 54 -4.25 2.11 -31.17
N ALA A 55 -4.87 1.06 -30.61
CA ALA A 55 -5.26 -0.15 -31.32
C ALA A 55 -6.52 -0.73 -30.65
N ASP A 56 -7.63 -0.44 -31.31
CA ASP A 56 -8.82 -1.27 -31.50
C ASP A 56 -9.36 -2.17 -30.37
N ALA A 57 -10.56 -1.77 -29.96
CA ALA A 57 -11.79 -2.58 -30.00
C ALA A 57 -12.05 -3.61 -28.88
N ASP A 58 -13.26 -3.44 -28.32
CA ASP A 58 -14.21 -4.52 -28.02
C ASP A 58 -13.83 -5.44 -26.84
N ASP A 59 -14.39 -5.17 -25.67
CA ASP A 59 -15.51 -5.97 -25.14
C ASP A 59 -16.01 -5.33 -23.84
N GLY A 60 -17.32 -5.35 -23.65
CA GLY A 60 -17.99 -4.60 -22.60
C GLY A 60 -17.63 -5.06 -21.19
N SER A 61 -17.55 -4.11 -20.27
CA SER A 61 -18.12 -4.34 -18.94
C SER A 61 -18.40 -2.99 -18.28
N ALA A 62 -19.61 -2.50 -18.50
CA ALA A 62 -20.16 -1.47 -17.64
C ALA A 62 -20.66 -2.15 -16.36
N THR A 63 -20.04 -1.73 -15.26
CA THR A 63 -20.55 -1.71 -13.88
C THR A 63 -20.63 -3.03 -13.11
N ASP A 64 -19.98 -2.99 -11.93
CA ASP A 64 -20.51 -3.50 -10.66
C ASP A 64 -20.26 -4.99 -10.36
N ASP A 65 -19.01 -5.34 -10.03
CA ASP A 65 -18.70 -6.54 -9.25
C ASP A 65 -17.25 -6.49 -8.72
N THR A 66 -16.99 -5.67 -7.71
CA THR A 66 -15.91 -5.92 -6.74
C THR A 66 -16.41 -5.41 -5.41
N ALA A 67 -16.68 -6.37 -4.53
CA ALA A 67 -17.01 -6.26 -3.11
C ALA A 67 -17.14 -4.82 -2.59
N GLY A 68 -18.38 -4.44 -2.24
CA GLY A 68 -18.72 -3.09 -1.78
C GLY A 68 -17.66 -2.52 -0.84
N ASP A 69 -17.29 -1.27 -1.10
CA ASP A 69 -16.38 -0.46 -0.30
C ASP A 69 -16.91 -0.35 1.13
N VAL A 70 -16.64 -1.37 1.95
CA VAL A 70 -16.94 -1.35 3.38
C VAL A 70 -15.83 -0.52 4.00
N GLU A 71 -16.04 0.79 4.05
CA GLU A 71 -15.11 1.71 4.69
C GLU A 71 -14.93 1.31 6.16
N VAL A 72 -13.69 0.95 6.52
CA VAL A 72 -13.30 0.61 7.88
C VAL A 72 -12.62 1.82 8.50
N ASP A 73 -13.33 2.56 9.34
CA ASP A 73 -12.80 3.77 10.01
C ASP A 73 -12.73 3.62 11.54
N PRO A 74 -11.55 3.81 12.19
CA PRO A 74 -10.21 3.98 11.60
C PRO A 74 -9.72 2.76 10.80
N HIS A 75 -8.77 3.00 9.91
CA HIS A 75 -8.14 1.97 9.09
C HIS A 75 -7.30 1.04 9.97
N PRO A 76 -7.31 -0.30 9.75
CA PRO A 76 -6.58 -1.23 10.61
C PRO A 76 -5.08 -0.94 10.66
N GLU A 77 -4.47 -0.44 9.56
CA GLU A 77 -3.06 -0.04 9.56
C GLU A 77 -2.72 1.05 10.59
N GLU A 78 -3.67 1.92 10.93
CA GLU A 78 -3.54 3.01 11.90
C GLU A 78 -3.73 2.54 13.36
N LEU A 79 -4.19 1.30 13.54
CA LEU A 79 -4.45 0.69 14.84
C LEU A 79 -3.30 -0.25 15.25
N THR A 80 -3.05 -0.37 16.54
CA THR A 80 -2.21 -1.44 17.09
C THR A 80 -2.97 -2.77 17.09
N VAL A 81 -2.24 -3.89 17.21
CA VAL A 81 -2.84 -5.24 17.28
C VAL A 81 -3.91 -5.31 18.38
N ASP A 82 -3.63 -4.81 19.58
CA ASP A 82 -4.59 -4.79 20.68
C ASP A 82 -5.86 -3.96 20.36
N GLU A 83 -5.73 -2.84 19.64
CA GLU A 83 -6.85 -2.00 19.22
C GLU A 83 -7.69 -2.67 18.12
N ILE A 84 -7.05 -3.45 17.25
CA ILE A 84 -7.74 -4.26 16.23
C ILE A 84 -8.51 -5.39 16.91
N GLU A 85 -7.92 -6.07 17.89
CA GLU A 85 -8.60 -7.13 18.66
C GLU A 85 -9.86 -6.62 19.35
N GLU A 86 -9.77 -5.47 20.03
CA GLU A 86 -10.93 -4.83 20.68
C GLU A 86 -12.01 -4.47 19.65
N ARG A 87 -11.62 -3.86 18.53
CA ARG A 87 -12.55 -3.46 17.47
C ARG A 87 -13.21 -4.65 16.78
N VAL A 88 -12.47 -5.70 16.47
CA VAL A 88 -12.97 -6.92 15.83
C VAL A 88 -14.00 -7.59 16.71
N ALA A 89 -13.78 -7.63 18.03
CA ALA A 89 -14.75 -8.14 18.99
C ALA A 89 -16.08 -7.34 19.00
N GLU A 90 -16.04 -6.04 18.69
CA GLU A 90 -17.22 -5.18 18.60
C GLU A 90 -17.89 -5.19 17.21
N VAL A 91 -17.29 -5.82 16.20
CA VAL A 91 -17.83 -5.86 14.84
C VAL A 91 -18.60 -7.17 14.61
N ASP A 92 -19.91 -7.05 14.41
CA ASP A 92 -20.81 -8.18 14.09
C ASP A 92 -21.05 -8.36 12.59
N SER A 93 -20.35 -7.60 11.74
CA SER A 93 -20.54 -7.63 10.29
C SER A 93 -19.44 -8.45 9.62
N VAL A 94 -19.81 -9.62 9.10
CA VAL A 94 -18.92 -10.52 8.35
C VAL A 94 -18.22 -9.78 7.21
N ALA A 95 -18.94 -8.94 6.45
CA ALA A 95 -18.34 -8.16 5.35
C ALA A 95 -17.29 -7.16 5.84
N LYS A 96 -17.48 -6.55 7.02
CA LYS A 96 -16.51 -5.63 7.62
C LYS A 96 -15.29 -6.36 8.16
N LEU A 97 -15.47 -7.53 8.77
CA LEU A 97 -14.36 -8.38 9.24
C LEU A 97 -13.52 -8.92 8.09
N GLN A 98 -14.14 -9.40 7.00
CA GLN A 98 -13.41 -9.82 5.80
C GLN A 98 -12.59 -8.67 5.23
N ARG A 99 -13.14 -7.46 5.19
CA ARG A 99 -12.40 -6.27 4.74
C ARG A 99 -11.21 -5.94 5.65
N ILE A 100 -11.40 -5.99 6.97
CA ILE A 100 -10.29 -5.79 7.94
C ILE A 100 -9.19 -6.84 7.71
N ARG A 101 -9.56 -8.10 7.49
CA ARG A 101 -8.63 -9.20 7.22
C ARG A 101 -7.80 -8.95 5.97
N GLU A 102 -8.44 -8.53 4.87
CA GLU A 102 -7.73 -8.24 3.62
C GLU A 102 -6.67 -7.13 3.82
N LEU A 103 -7.05 -6.06 4.53
CA LEU A 103 -6.15 -4.93 4.82
C LEU A 103 -4.99 -5.32 5.76
N GLU A 104 -5.25 -6.20 6.71
CA GLU A 104 -4.21 -6.72 7.62
C GLU A 104 -3.28 -7.73 6.92
N VAL A 105 -3.77 -8.51 5.95
CA VAL A 105 -2.93 -9.40 5.12
C VAL A 105 -1.92 -8.61 4.30
N GLU A 106 -2.29 -7.43 3.81
CA GLU A 106 -1.38 -6.54 3.07
C GLU A 106 -0.28 -5.94 3.96
N SER A 107 -0.43 -6.01 5.29
CA SER A 107 0.48 -5.38 6.26
C SER A 107 1.57 -6.31 6.82
N ASP A 108 1.63 -7.59 6.40
CA ASP A 108 2.64 -8.68 6.64
C ASP A 108 3.18 -8.93 8.08
N ASP A 109 3.03 -8.01 9.03
CA ASP A 109 3.66 -7.98 10.36
C ASP A 109 2.67 -8.27 11.53
N ARG A 110 1.41 -8.59 11.24
CA ARG A 110 0.32 -8.66 12.25
C ARG A 110 -0.44 -9.99 12.27
N THR A 111 0.29 -11.11 12.30
CA THR A 111 -0.31 -12.47 12.33
C THR A 111 -1.32 -12.65 13.46
N THR A 112 -1.08 -12.08 14.65
CA THR A 112 -2.00 -12.16 15.80
C THR A 112 -3.33 -11.44 15.54
N ALA A 113 -3.32 -10.30 14.84
CA ALA A 113 -4.56 -9.60 14.47
C ALA A 113 -5.39 -10.42 13.47
N LEU A 114 -4.71 -11.06 12.50
CA LEU A 114 -5.36 -11.96 11.53
C LEU A 114 -6.02 -13.16 12.22
N GLU A 115 -5.36 -13.78 13.20
CA GLU A 115 -5.93 -14.90 13.96
C GLU A 115 -7.22 -14.51 14.68
N VAL A 116 -7.28 -13.31 15.27
CA VAL A 116 -8.48 -12.81 15.96
C VAL A 116 -9.62 -12.47 14.99
N ILE A 117 -9.30 -11.96 13.80
CA ILE A 117 -10.30 -11.69 12.76
C ILE A 117 -10.88 -13.01 12.21
N ASP A 118 -10.02 -14.00 11.95
CA ASP A 118 -10.46 -15.32 11.49
C ASP A 118 -11.32 -16.03 12.55
N ASP A 119 -10.95 -15.97 13.84
CA ASP A 119 -11.76 -16.54 14.95
C ASP A 119 -13.15 -15.89 15.01
N ARG A 120 -13.22 -14.55 14.91
CA ARG A 120 -14.49 -13.83 14.92
C ARG A 120 -15.36 -14.10 13.69
N LEU A 121 -14.75 -14.31 12.53
CA LEU A 121 -15.47 -14.70 11.31
C LEU A 121 -16.11 -16.07 11.48
N ASP A 122 -15.36 -17.04 12.00
CA ASP A 122 -15.86 -18.41 12.27
C ASP A 122 -17.04 -18.37 13.26
N GLU A 123 -16.94 -17.58 14.34
CA GLU A 123 -18.04 -17.37 15.30
C GLU A 123 -19.34 -16.81 14.69
N LEU A 124 -19.24 -16.01 13.62
CA LEU A 124 -20.40 -15.40 12.95
C LEU A 124 -20.97 -16.28 11.83
N GLU A 125 -20.18 -17.25 11.33
CA GLU A 125 -20.58 -18.19 10.28
C GLU A 125 -21.18 -19.51 10.84
N GLU A 126 -21.03 -19.80 12.14
CA GLU A 126 -21.69 -20.89 12.90
C GLU A 126 -23.16 -20.58 13.31
#